data_AF-A0A7I7XS89-F1
#
_entry.id   AF-A0A7I7XS89-F1
#
_cell.length_a   1.000
_cell.length_b   1.000
_cell.length_c   1.000
_cell.angle_alpha   90.00
_cell.angle_beta   90.00
_cell.angle_gamma   90.00
#
_symmetry.space_group_name_H-M   'P 1'
#
loop_
_entity.id
_entity.type
_entity.pdbx_description
1 polymer ?
#
loop_
_entity_poly.entity_id
_entity_poly.type
_entity_poly.pdbx_seq_one_letter_code
_entity_poly.pdbx_strand_id
1 'polypeptide(L)' 'MSKKHDTAATPFHRAIGHPTVAVQHKVALAQNSSLINPAATQRQVQALAAQLLKLATSRADPVSQAQVNKRAS' A
#
# COMPACT_ATOMS: atom_id res chain seq x y z
N MET A 1 -33.30 16.47 -1.51
CA MET A 1 -32.61 16.37 -2.82
C MET A 1 -31.48 15.37 -2.69
N SER A 2 -31.52 14.25 -3.42
CA SER A 2 -30.46 13.25 -3.40
C SER A 2 -29.20 13.83 -4.05
N LYS A 3 -28.11 13.89 -3.29
CA LYS A 3 -26.82 14.37 -3.78
C LYS A 3 -26.30 13.29 -4.73
N LYS A 4 -26.15 13.59 -6.03
CA LYS A 4 -25.52 12.63 -6.97
C LYS A 4 -24.14 12.30 -6.41
N HIS A 5 -24.00 11.11 -5.84
CA HIS A 5 -22.71 10.62 -5.40
C HIS A 5 -21.96 10.17 -6.64
N ASP A 6 -20.79 10.76 -6.83
CA ASP A 6 -19.87 10.32 -7.88
C ASP A 6 -19.45 8.89 -7.57
N THR A 7 -19.53 8.01 -8.58
CA THR A 7 -19.12 6.62 -8.43
C THR A 7 -17.64 6.59 -8.06
N ALA A 8 -17.27 5.82 -7.04
CA ALA A 8 -15.89 5.69 -6.61
C ALA A 8 -15.05 5.06 -7.72
N ALA A 9 -14.40 5.89 -8.53
CA ALA A 9 -13.48 5.50 -9.58
C ALA A 9 -12.07 5.96 -9.22
N THR A 10 -11.09 5.08 -9.43
CA THR A 10 -9.67 5.47 -9.33
C THR A 10 -9.37 6.67 -10.25
N PRO A 11 -8.40 7.53 -9.92
CA PRO A 11 -8.02 8.66 -10.79
C PRO A 11 -7.73 8.26 -12.24
N PHE A 12 -7.13 7.07 -12.46
CA PHE A 12 -6.90 6.52 -13.79
C PHE A 12 -8.22 6.29 -14.56
N HIS A 13 -9.17 5.58 -13.95
CA HIS A 13 -10.47 5.30 -14.57
C HIS A 13 -11.27 6.58 -14.83
N ARG A 14 -11.16 7.58 -13.94
CA ARG A 14 -11.76 8.91 -14.12
C ARG A 14 -11.18 9.61 -15.35
N ALA A 15 -9.86 9.61 -15.52
CA ALA A 15 -9.20 10.26 -16.65
C ALA A 15 -9.50 9.58 -18.00
N ILE A 16 -9.54 8.24 -18.04
CA ILE A 16 -9.84 7.47 -19.25
C ILE A 16 -11.31 7.63 -19.67
N GLY A 17 -12.24 7.68 -18.72
CA GLY A 17 -13.67 7.86 -19.00
C GLY A 17 -14.10 9.30 -19.29
N HIS A 18 -13.27 10.30 -19.00
CA HIS A 18 -13.69 11.70 -19.08
C HIS A 18 -13.82 12.20 -20.52
N PRO A 19 -14.92 12.90 -20.90
CA PRO A 19 -15.17 13.30 -22.28
C PRO A 19 -14.22 14.42 -22.76
N THR A 20 -13.70 15.25 -21.86
CA THR A 20 -12.82 16.38 -22.23
C THR A 20 -11.34 16.03 -22.30
N VAL A 21 -10.95 14.82 -21.91
CA VAL A 21 -9.55 14.39 -21.99
C VAL A 21 -9.27 13.94 -23.43
N ALA A 22 -8.30 14.60 -24.06
CA ALA A 22 -7.89 14.27 -25.42
C ALA A 22 -7.48 12.80 -25.54
N VAL A 23 -7.84 12.15 -26.65
CA VAL A 23 -7.60 10.73 -26.90
C VAL A 23 -6.10 10.40 -26.81
N GLN A 24 -5.23 11.27 -27.34
CA GLN A 24 -3.77 11.06 -27.24
C GLN A 24 -3.29 10.98 -25.78
N HIS A 25 -3.89 11.75 -24.86
CA HIS A 25 -3.50 11.73 -23.45
C HIS A 25 -3.97 10.45 -22.77
N LYS A 26 -5.12 9.90 -23.16
CA LYS A 26 -5.61 8.59 -22.66
C LYS A 26 -4.70 7.45 -23.11
N VAL A 27 -4.29 7.46 -24.38
CA VAL A 27 -3.37 6.45 -24.94
C VAL A 27 -2.02 6.50 -24.25
N ALA A 28 -1.43 7.68 -24.11
CA ALA A 28 -0.16 7.85 -23.41
C ALA A 28 -0.25 7.40 -21.93
N LEU A 29 -1.33 7.77 -21.24
CA LEU A 29 -1.56 7.37 -19.84
C LEU A 29 -1.72 5.85 -19.70
N ALA A 30 -2.48 5.21 -20.59
CA ALA A 30 -2.67 3.76 -20.61
C ALA A 30 -1.37 3.02 -20.92
N GLN A 31 -0.61 3.50 -21.90
CA GLN A 31 0.68 2.92 -22.27
C GLN A 31 1.68 3.02 -21.11
N ASN A 32 1.80 4.19 -20.48
CA ASN A 32 2.67 4.39 -19.32
C ASN A 32 2.26 3.51 -18.13
N SER A 33 0.95 3.39 -17.88
CA SER A 33 0.42 2.54 -16.81
C SER A 33 0.57 1.04 -17.12
N SER A 34 0.65 0.64 -18.39
CA SER A 34 0.93 -0.73 -18.80
C SER A 34 2.42 -1.08 -18.65
N LEU A 35 3.32 -0.14 -18.97
CA LEU A 35 4.77 -0.33 -18.86
C LEU A 35 5.22 -0.36 -17.40
N ILE A 36 4.67 0.55 -16.59
CA ILE A 36 4.97 0.67 -15.17
C ILE A 36 3.62 0.64 -14.48
N ASN A 37 3.09 -0.55 -14.19
CA ASN A 37 1.87 -0.68 -13.41
C ASN A 37 2.14 -0.12 -12.00
N PRO A 38 1.78 1.15 -11.73
CA PRO A 38 2.28 1.83 -10.54
C PRO A 38 1.64 1.24 -9.28
N ALA A 39 0.43 0.69 -9.40
CA ALA A 39 -0.25 -0.02 -8.33
C ALA A 39 0.45 -1.34 -7.98
N ALA A 40 0.94 -2.09 -8.98
CA ALA A 40 1.72 -3.31 -8.74
C ALA A 40 3.06 -2.97 -8.07
N THR A 41 3.78 -1.96 -8.57
CA THR A 41 5.02 -1.48 -7.96
C THR A 41 4.79 -1.03 -6.52
N GLN A 42 3.73 -0.27 -6.25
CA GLN A 42 3.39 0.18 -4.90
C GLN A 42 3.10 -0.99 -3.95
N ARG A 43 2.38 -2.02 -4.42
CA ARG A 43 2.13 -3.24 -3.64
C ARG A 43 3.43 -3.97 -3.29
N GLN A 44 4.38 -4.05 -4.24
CA GLN A 44 5.69 -4.67 -4.00
C GLN A 44 6.51 -3.89 -2.96
N VAL A 45 6.56 -2.56 -3.06
CA VAL A 45 7.24 -1.70 -2.07
C VAL A 45 6.64 -1.87 -0.68
N GLN A 46 5.31 -1.88 -0.57
CA GLN A 46 4.61 -2.11 0.70
C GLN A 46 4.90 -3.49 1.28
N ALA A 47 4.87 -4.53 0.44
CA ALA A 47 5.18 -5.90 0.86
C ALA A 47 6.61 -6.01 1.40
N LEU A 48 7.59 -5.39 0.72
CA LEU A 48 8.98 -5.35 1.18
C LEU A 48 9.11 -4.58 2.49
N ALA A 49 8.50 -3.40 2.60
CA ALA A 49 8.51 -2.61 3.82
C ALA A 49 7.92 -3.39 5.01
N ALA A 50 6.83 -4.13 4.79
CA ALA A 50 6.23 -4.98 5.81
C ALA A 50 7.17 -6.12 6.25
N GLN A 51 7.90 -6.74 5.32
CA GLN A 51 8.91 -7.77 5.64
C GLN A 51 10.07 -7.19 6.47
N LEU A 52 10.61 -6.05 6.05
CA LEU A 52 11.69 -5.38 6.77
C LEU A 52 11.26 -4.95 8.17
N LEU A 53 10.05 -4.39 8.30
CA LEU A 53 9.48 -4.04 9.59
C LEU A 53 9.37 -5.27 10.49
N LYS A 54 8.82 -6.38 9.97
CA LYS A 54 8.70 -7.64 10.71
C LYS A 54 10.06 -8.12 11.22
N LEU A 55 11.10 -8.10 10.39
CA LEU A 55 12.46 -8.50 10.79
C LEU A 55 13.03 -7.56 11.87
N ALA A 56 12.86 -6.24 11.70
CA ALA A 56 13.36 -5.24 12.64
C ALA A 56 12.68 -5.35 14.02
N THR A 57 11.40 -5.72 14.06
CA THR A 57 10.64 -5.86 15.31
C THR A 57 10.60 -7.29 15.85
N SER A 58 11.15 -8.29 15.15
CA SER A 58 11.07 -9.69 15.60
C SER A 58 11.98 -10.02 16.78
N ARG A 59 12.70 -9.04 17.34
CA ARG A 59 13.45 -9.20 18.59
C ARG A 59 13.04 -8.15 19.61
N ALA A 60 11.93 -8.45 20.28
CA ALA A 60 11.66 -7.97 21.62
C ALA A 60 11.34 -9.21 22.47
N ASP A 61 12.35 -10.03 22.74
CA ASP A 61 12.27 -10.87 23.93
C ASP A 61 12.13 -9.91 25.12
N PRO A 62 11.05 -9.99 25.92
CA PRO A 62 11.14 -9.45 27.25
C PRO A 62 12.27 -10.25 27.89
N VAL A 63 13.42 -9.59 28.06
CA VAL A 63 14.54 -10.09 28.87
C VAL A 63 13.91 -10.76 30.07
N SER A 64 14.11 -12.07 30.12
CA SER A 64 13.78 -12.93 31.24
C SER A 64 14.14 -12.16 32.52
N GLN A 65 13.14 -11.56 33.17
CA GLN A 65 13.27 -11.28 34.59
C GLN A 65 13.33 -12.66 35.20
N ALA A 66 14.56 -13.15 35.35
CA ALA A 66 14.86 -14.31 36.14
C ALA A 66 14.08 -14.14 37.45
N GLN A 67 13.01 -14.92 37.61
CA GLN A 67 12.47 -15.20 38.93
C GLN A 67 13.61 -15.92 39.64
N VAL A 68 14.47 -15.13 40.27
CA VAL A 68 15.50 -15.60 41.17
C VAL A 68 14.73 -16.32 42.25
N ASN A 69 14.71 -17.65 42.13
CA ASN A 69 14.31 -18.56 43.18
C ASN A 69 15.12 -18.21 44.43
N LYS A 70 14.56 -17.41 45.34
CA LYS A 70 15.03 -17.40 46.72
C LYS A 70 14.46 -18.64 47.40
N ARG A 71 15.22 -19.73 47.33
CA ARG A 71 15.24 -20.73 48.40
C ARG A 71 16.15 -20.20 49.53
N ALA A 72 15.85 -20.65 50.76
CA ALA A 72 16.52 -20.41 52.05
C ALA A 72 15.80 -19.38 52.93
N SER A 73 15.64 -19.58 54.24
CA SER A 73 15.97 -20.69 55.15
C SER A 73 15.24 -20.44 56.46
#